data_AF-A0A5J4U1K9-F1
#
_entry.id   AF-A0A5J4U1K9-F1
#
_cell.length_a   1.000
_cell.length_b   1.000
_cell.length_c   1.000
_cell.angle_alpha   90.00
_cell.angle_beta   90.00
_cell.angle_gamma   90.00
#
_symmetry.space_group_name_H-M   'P 1'
#
loop_
_entity.id
_entity.type
_entity.pdbx_description
1 polymer ?
#
loop_
_entity_poly.entity_id
_entity_poly.type
_entity_poly.pdbx_seq_one_letter_code
_entity_poly.pdbx_strand_id
1 'polypeptide(L)'
;MTFNILLLAIGLALAASEQFHRGIVQDGVLSVSGKDLDVTIETGKKAKYGDPSKPTLNLLPVDLKAHDWINLDDAGLTAGEKQYYEDGFYDFQAAILYAYNKKDIRPSYWYIKDCAPKKASGDTDVFAEAGTVPNWEYISFIRGVNDADVCYGTEPSEDPDKYGKCQYTCPKDESKSPFQNSYGKGILLKGSLSPGYKTDELKQRIGTFGPILTIASGEENRIFYGWNETGLLYLVRDKGDGYLKKKVVDAPGGISKAYIAHQAFDCDNSLTKKTKRIDCECPPIEDVKAYKEDTRTATKKFCTASGATRAAWTVIATVLLLPLLSMW
;
A
#
# COMPACT_ATOMS: atom_id res chain seq x y z
N MET A 1 58.15 -26.34 11.29
CA MET A 1 57.44 -25.06 11.07
C MET A 1 56.11 -25.37 10.40
N THR A 2 55.07 -25.55 11.20
CA THR A 2 53.70 -25.83 10.74
C THR A 2 52.92 -24.51 10.73
N PHE A 3 52.55 -24.06 9.53
CA PHE A 3 51.71 -22.87 9.34
C PHE A 3 50.24 -23.25 9.58
N ASN A 4 49.66 -22.74 10.67
CA ASN A 4 48.22 -22.74 10.92
C ASN A 4 47.59 -21.66 10.03
N ILE A 5 46.94 -22.06 8.93
CA ILE A 5 46.02 -21.20 8.19
C ILE A 5 44.67 -21.27 8.90
N LEU A 6 44.49 -20.34 9.84
CA LEU A 6 43.19 -19.98 10.37
C LEU A 6 42.42 -19.28 9.24
N LEU A 7 41.68 -20.06 8.46
CA LEU A 7 40.67 -19.55 7.53
C LEU A 7 39.55 -18.93 8.37
N LEU A 8 39.72 -17.64 8.69
CA LEU A 8 38.65 -16.77 9.12
C LEU A 8 37.72 -16.60 7.91
N ALA A 9 36.78 -17.52 7.75
CA ALA A 9 35.67 -17.38 6.82
C ALA A 9 34.81 -16.21 7.31
N ILE A 10 35.15 -15.00 6.90
CA ILE A 10 34.25 -13.85 6.92
C ILE A 10 33.20 -14.17 5.86
N GLY A 11 32.23 -14.99 6.25
CA GLY A 11 30.95 -15.06 5.58
C GLY A 11 30.26 -13.73 5.77
N LEU A 12 30.55 -12.77 4.90
CA LEU A 12 29.63 -11.68 4.61
C LEU A 12 28.36 -12.33 4.05
N ALA A 13 27.50 -12.79 4.94
CA ALA A 13 26.10 -13.00 4.61
C ALA A 13 25.59 -11.63 4.17
N LEU A 14 25.52 -11.41 2.85
CA LEU A 14 24.84 -10.25 2.30
C LEU A 14 23.44 -10.25 2.90
N ALA A 15 23.13 -9.21 3.67
CA ALA A 15 21.80 -9.06 4.24
C ALA A 15 20.81 -9.02 3.06
N ALA A 16 19.85 -9.95 3.07
CA ALA A 16 18.84 -9.99 2.03
C ALA A 16 18.08 -8.65 1.99
N SER A 17 17.65 -8.23 0.80
CA SER A 17 16.95 -6.96 0.59
C SER A 17 15.72 -7.16 -0.28
N GLU A 18 14.70 -6.33 -0.04
CA GLU A 18 13.50 -6.21 -0.85
C GLU A 18 13.51 -4.87 -1.59
N GLN A 19 13.14 -4.88 -2.87
CA GLN A 19 13.07 -3.68 -3.69
C GLN A 19 11.62 -3.26 -3.86
N PHE A 20 11.31 -2.03 -3.45
CA PHE A 20 9.97 -1.46 -3.56
C PHE A 20 9.91 -0.44 -4.69
N HIS A 21 9.00 -0.66 -5.63
CA HIS A 21 8.69 0.34 -6.63
C HIS A 21 8.09 1.57 -5.96
N ARG A 22 8.50 2.74 -6.46
CA ARG A 22 7.96 4.04 -6.02
C ARG A 22 7.14 4.64 -7.13
N GLY A 23 6.05 5.29 -6.79
CA GLY A 23 5.21 5.95 -7.77
C GLY A 23 4.52 7.18 -7.20
N ILE A 24 4.10 8.06 -8.10
CA ILE A 24 3.28 9.24 -7.79
C ILE A 24 2.20 9.41 -8.84
N VAL A 25 1.12 10.07 -8.45
CA VAL A 25 0.07 10.46 -9.39
C VAL A 25 0.34 11.89 -9.85
N GLN A 26 0.50 12.07 -11.16
CA GLN A 26 0.66 13.36 -11.81
C GLN A 26 -0.42 13.47 -12.88
N ASP A 27 -1.25 14.52 -12.79
CA ASP A 27 -2.32 14.79 -13.75
C ASP A 27 -3.24 13.57 -13.99
N GLY A 28 -3.54 12.83 -12.92
CA GLY A 28 -4.38 11.62 -12.97
C GLY A 28 -3.68 10.34 -13.47
N VAL A 29 -2.41 10.43 -13.88
CA VAL A 29 -1.59 9.31 -14.36
C VAL A 29 -0.60 8.86 -13.29
N LEU A 30 -0.52 7.56 -13.07
CA LEU A 30 0.52 6.98 -12.22
C LEU A 30 1.86 6.97 -12.97
N SER A 31 2.83 7.73 -12.46
CA SER A 31 4.22 7.63 -12.88
C SER A 31 4.99 6.76 -11.90
N VAL A 32 5.48 5.61 -12.37
CA VAL A 32 6.36 4.73 -11.58
C VAL A 32 7.81 5.17 -11.80
N SER A 33 8.53 5.42 -10.71
CA SER A 33 9.96 5.70 -10.69
C SER A 33 10.73 4.52 -11.26
N GLY A 34 11.68 4.78 -12.17
CA GLY A 34 12.70 3.78 -12.52
C GLY A 34 13.76 3.55 -11.43
N LYS A 35 13.62 4.18 -10.25
CA LYS A 35 14.51 3.99 -9.10
C LYS A 35 13.74 3.38 -7.94
N ASP A 36 13.97 2.11 -7.70
CA ASP A 36 13.39 1.38 -6.58
C ASP A 36 13.98 1.84 -5.24
N LEU A 37 13.27 1.53 -4.16
CA LEU A 37 13.77 1.66 -2.80
C LEU A 37 14.23 0.28 -2.33
N ASP A 38 15.53 0.12 -2.15
CA ASP A 38 16.11 -1.07 -1.52
C ASP A 38 15.93 -0.99 -0.01
N VAL A 39 15.29 -2.02 0.57
CA VAL A 39 15.07 -2.15 2.00
C VAL A 39 15.68 -3.46 2.48
N THR A 40 16.63 -3.36 3.40
CA THR A 40 17.25 -4.53 4.02
C THR A 40 16.25 -5.28 4.88
N ILE A 41 16.24 -6.61 4.77
CA ILE A 41 15.52 -7.50 5.67
C ILE A 41 16.29 -7.54 6.98
N GLU A 42 15.71 -6.93 8.00
CA GLU A 42 16.33 -6.81 9.31
C GLU A 42 16.08 -8.07 10.14
N THR A 43 17.05 -8.43 10.97
CA THR A 43 16.94 -9.56 11.92
C THR A 43 17.29 -9.10 13.34
N GLY A 44 16.92 -9.90 14.33
CA GLY A 44 17.19 -9.58 15.72
C GLY A 44 16.46 -8.32 16.18
N LYS A 45 17.13 -7.51 17.00
CA LYS A 45 16.59 -6.26 17.56
C LYS A 45 16.35 -5.14 16.55
N LYS A 46 16.81 -5.28 15.31
CA LYS A 46 16.62 -4.27 14.25
C LYS A 46 15.31 -4.43 13.49
N ALA A 47 14.70 -5.61 13.57
CA ALA A 47 13.42 -5.89 12.94
C ALA A 47 12.32 -5.02 13.58
N LYS A 48 11.61 -4.23 12.77
CA LYS A 48 10.65 -3.20 13.21
C LYS A 48 9.54 -3.77 14.09
N TYR A 49 9.03 -4.94 13.74
CA TYR A 49 7.86 -5.55 14.37
C TYR A 49 8.22 -6.64 15.37
N GLY A 50 9.31 -7.38 15.12
CA GLY A 50 9.72 -8.42 16.05
C GLY A 50 10.91 -9.22 15.57
N ASP A 51 11.68 -9.72 16.53
CA ASP A 51 12.85 -10.56 16.30
C ASP A 51 12.42 -11.98 15.90
N PRO A 52 12.76 -12.47 14.69
CA PRO A 52 12.35 -13.79 14.20
C PRO A 52 12.90 -14.95 15.03
N SER A 53 13.92 -14.74 15.87
CA SER A 53 14.44 -15.75 16.80
C SER A 53 13.58 -15.95 18.05
N LYS A 54 12.59 -15.09 18.29
CA LYS A 54 11.69 -15.20 19.45
C LYS A 54 10.64 -16.29 19.22
N PRO A 55 10.17 -16.97 20.28
CA PRO A 55 9.20 -18.05 20.15
C PRO A 55 7.83 -17.57 19.66
N THR A 56 7.50 -16.30 19.86
CA THR A 56 6.19 -15.74 19.52
C THR A 56 6.31 -14.34 18.93
N LEU A 57 5.41 -14.04 18.01
CA LEU A 57 5.09 -12.69 17.53
C LEU A 57 3.61 -12.67 17.15
N ASN A 58 2.88 -11.65 17.61
CA ASN A 58 1.51 -11.41 17.17
C ASN A 58 1.30 -9.92 16.90
N LEU A 59 1.05 -9.57 15.64
CA LEU A 59 0.87 -8.19 15.20
C LEU A 59 -0.58 -7.71 15.21
N LEU A 60 -1.51 -8.65 15.30
CA LEU A 60 -2.94 -8.41 15.21
C LEU A 60 -3.60 -8.70 16.58
N PRO A 61 -4.76 -8.11 16.86
CA PRO A 61 -5.41 -8.25 18.17
C PRO A 61 -5.78 -9.70 18.44
N VAL A 62 -6.10 -10.08 19.68
CA VAL A 62 -6.49 -11.47 20.02
C VAL A 62 -7.94 -11.74 19.63
N ASP A 63 -8.84 -10.80 19.89
CA ASP A 63 -10.23 -10.89 19.49
C ASP A 63 -10.42 -10.20 18.14
N LEU A 64 -10.81 -10.95 17.10
CA LEU A 64 -11.21 -10.29 15.86
C LEU A 64 -12.56 -9.62 16.02
N LYS A 65 -13.52 -10.17 16.78
CA LYS A 65 -14.95 -9.82 16.75
C LYS A 65 -15.28 -8.36 17.08
N ALA A 66 -14.33 -7.63 17.65
CA ALA A 66 -14.45 -6.22 17.95
C ALA A 66 -14.09 -5.29 16.76
N HIS A 67 -13.69 -5.84 15.61
CA HIS A 67 -13.20 -5.07 14.45
C HIS A 67 -14.26 -4.93 13.36
N ASP A 68 -14.31 -3.76 12.72
CA ASP A 68 -15.40 -3.40 11.81
C ASP A 68 -15.31 -4.14 10.45
N TRP A 69 -14.14 -4.68 10.06
CA TRP A 69 -13.92 -5.28 8.73
C TRP A 69 -14.07 -6.80 8.65
N ILE A 70 -14.42 -7.48 9.74
CA ILE A 70 -14.40 -8.96 9.80
C ILE A 70 -15.46 -9.57 8.90
N ASN A 71 -16.65 -8.96 8.85
CA ASN A 71 -17.78 -9.48 8.12
C ASN A 71 -17.87 -8.80 6.75
N LEU A 72 -18.14 -9.61 5.74
CA LEU A 72 -18.40 -9.16 4.40
C LEU A 72 -19.63 -9.89 3.88
N ASP A 73 -20.64 -9.12 3.46
CA ASP A 73 -21.69 -9.66 2.60
C ASP A 73 -21.16 -9.66 1.17
N ASP A 74 -21.05 -10.84 0.57
CA ASP A 74 -20.57 -11.01 -0.81
C ASP A 74 -21.70 -10.99 -1.84
N ALA A 75 -22.95 -10.86 -1.39
CA ALA A 75 -24.11 -10.77 -2.27
C ALA A 75 -24.09 -9.44 -3.06
N GLY A 76 -24.19 -9.55 -4.39
CA GLY A 76 -24.34 -8.38 -5.26
C GLY A 76 -23.05 -7.62 -5.58
N LEU A 77 -21.88 -8.14 -5.19
CA LEU A 77 -20.60 -7.51 -5.51
C LEU A 77 -20.31 -7.47 -7.01
N THR A 78 -19.76 -6.35 -7.48
CA THR A 78 -19.19 -6.25 -8.84
C THR A 78 -17.96 -7.15 -9.00
N ALA A 79 -17.54 -7.40 -10.24
CA ALA A 79 -16.38 -8.27 -10.50
C ALA A 79 -15.09 -7.76 -9.85
N GLY A 80 -14.83 -6.45 -9.90
CA GLY A 80 -13.65 -5.85 -9.26
C GLY A 80 -13.72 -5.86 -7.73
N GLU A 81 -14.90 -5.64 -7.15
CA GLU A 81 -15.10 -5.81 -5.70
C GLU A 81 -14.81 -7.25 -5.27
N LYS A 82 -15.43 -8.21 -5.96
CA LYS A 82 -15.23 -9.62 -5.71
C LYS A 82 -13.75 -9.99 -5.79
N GLN A 83 -13.05 -9.53 -6.82
CA GLN A 83 -11.60 -9.73 -6.93
C GLN A 83 -10.86 -9.14 -5.73
N TYR A 84 -11.18 -7.91 -5.32
CA TYR A 84 -10.53 -7.24 -4.19
C TYR A 84 -10.63 -8.02 -2.87
N TYR A 85 -11.77 -8.71 -2.65
CA TYR A 85 -11.96 -9.59 -1.49
C TYR A 85 -11.32 -10.97 -1.68
N GLU A 86 -11.51 -11.61 -2.83
CA GLU A 86 -11.00 -12.96 -3.10
C GLU A 86 -9.46 -12.99 -3.20
N ASP A 87 -8.85 -11.95 -3.77
CA ASP A 87 -7.39 -11.78 -3.78
C ASP A 87 -6.84 -11.44 -2.38
N GLY A 88 -7.70 -11.15 -1.40
CA GLY A 88 -7.34 -10.88 -0.01
C GLY A 88 -6.86 -9.45 0.26
N PHE A 89 -7.00 -8.53 -0.71
CA PHE A 89 -6.50 -7.16 -0.58
C PHE A 89 -7.28 -6.31 0.41
N TYR A 90 -8.60 -6.53 0.51
CA TYR A 90 -9.41 -5.90 1.54
C TYR A 90 -8.88 -6.19 2.95
N ASP A 91 -8.72 -7.46 3.27
CA ASP A 91 -8.22 -7.91 4.58
C ASP A 91 -6.76 -7.49 4.80
N PHE A 92 -5.96 -7.53 3.74
CA PHE A 92 -4.56 -7.15 3.80
C PHE A 92 -4.40 -5.65 4.10
N GLN A 93 -5.19 -4.78 3.46
CA GLN A 93 -5.16 -3.35 3.75
C GLN A 93 -5.49 -3.07 5.22
N ALA A 94 -6.58 -3.66 5.73
CA ALA A 94 -6.97 -3.47 7.12
C ALA A 94 -5.90 -3.99 8.09
N ALA A 95 -5.35 -5.19 7.83
CA ALA A 95 -4.28 -5.77 8.64
C ALA A 95 -3.01 -4.91 8.67
N ILE A 96 -2.60 -4.36 7.52
CA ILE A 96 -1.46 -3.44 7.42
C ILE A 96 -1.72 -2.17 8.24
N LEU A 97 -2.85 -1.52 8.05
CA LEU A 97 -3.17 -0.26 8.74
C LEU A 97 -3.28 -0.44 10.26
N TYR A 98 -3.80 -1.58 10.70
CA TYR A 98 -3.80 -1.95 12.11
C TYR A 98 -2.37 -2.19 12.63
N ALA A 99 -1.57 -2.98 11.93
CA ALA A 99 -0.21 -3.30 12.35
C ALA A 99 0.70 -2.05 12.40
N TYR A 100 0.55 -1.14 11.44
CA TYR A 100 1.41 0.04 11.29
C TYR A 100 0.95 1.21 12.16
N ASN A 101 -0.36 1.47 12.23
CA ASN A 101 -0.90 2.71 12.80
C ASN A 101 -2.03 2.48 13.81
N LYS A 102 -2.34 1.22 14.15
CA LYS A 102 -3.48 0.84 15.01
C LYS A 102 -4.80 1.42 14.51
N LYS A 103 -4.93 1.58 13.19
CA LYS A 103 -6.15 2.02 12.54
C LYS A 103 -7.04 0.82 12.29
N ASP A 104 -8.22 0.88 12.87
CA ASP A 104 -9.29 -0.07 12.66
C ASP A 104 -10.28 0.55 11.71
N ILE A 105 -10.34 0.04 10.49
CA ILE A 105 -11.16 0.61 9.42
C ILE A 105 -11.74 -0.49 8.58
N ARG A 106 -12.84 -0.17 7.89
CA ARG A 106 -13.39 -0.99 6.82
C ARG A 106 -12.90 -0.46 5.46
N PRO A 107 -11.92 -1.08 4.77
CA PRO A 107 -11.39 -0.51 3.52
C PRO A 107 -12.44 -0.41 2.40
N SER A 108 -12.55 0.77 1.77
CA SER A 108 -13.47 0.96 0.64
C SER A 108 -12.84 0.59 -0.70
N TYR A 109 -13.40 -0.42 -1.38
CA TYR A 109 -13.08 -0.69 -2.80
C TYR A 109 -13.45 0.50 -3.68
N TRP A 110 -14.62 1.11 -3.47
CA TRP A 110 -15.11 2.21 -4.31
C TRP A 110 -14.21 3.43 -4.25
N TYR A 111 -13.57 3.70 -3.10
CA TYR A 111 -12.54 4.73 -3.02
C TYR A 111 -11.36 4.43 -3.96
N ILE A 112 -10.87 3.19 -3.98
CA ILE A 112 -9.81 2.78 -4.91
C ILE A 112 -10.33 2.90 -6.35
N LYS A 113 -11.51 2.34 -6.63
CA LYS A 113 -12.08 2.29 -7.98
C LYS A 113 -12.28 3.67 -8.57
N ASP A 114 -12.72 4.64 -7.78
CA ASP A 114 -13.04 5.98 -8.24
C ASP A 114 -11.83 6.92 -8.19
N CYS A 115 -11.05 6.84 -7.11
CA CYS A 115 -9.96 7.78 -6.85
C CYS A 115 -8.58 7.28 -7.24
N ALA A 116 -8.32 6.00 -7.50
CA ALA A 116 -7.02 5.60 -8.03
C ALA A 116 -6.76 6.16 -9.45
N PRO A 117 -5.50 6.35 -9.85
CA PRO A 117 -5.15 6.70 -11.23
C PRO A 117 -5.71 5.63 -12.19
N LYS A 118 -6.27 6.06 -13.32
CA LYS A 118 -6.85 5.13 -14.32
C LYS A 118 -5.80 4.61 -15.29
N LYS A 119 -4.76 5.41 -15.52
CA LYS A 119 -3.64 5.12 -16.42
C LYS A 119 -2.33 5.13 -15.65
N ALA A 120 -1.42 4.26 -16.06
CA ALA A 120 -0.01 4.32 -15.73
C ALA A 120 0.79 4.95 -16.89
N SER A 121 2.01 5.39 -16.61
CA SER A 121 2.93 5.92 -17.61
C SER A 121 3.07 4.93 -18.77
N GLY A 122 2.94 5.43 -20.01
CA GLY A 122 2.86 4.57 -21.20
C GLY A 122 1.44 4.15 -21.59
N ASP A 123 0.42 4.83 -21.05
CA ASP A 123 -1.00 4.65 -21.38
C ASP A 123 -1.60 3.27 -21.05
N THR A 124 -0.93 2.54 -20.15
CA THR A 124 -1.43 1.25 -19.65
C THR A 124 -2.57 1.46 -18.68
N ASP A 125 -3.69 0.77 -18.89
CA ASP A 125 -4.82 0.80 -17.97
C ASP A 125 -4.47 0.13 -16.65
N VAL A 126 -4.80 0.83 -15.56
CA VAL A 126 -4.62 0.33 -14.19
C VAL A 126 -5.76 -0.62 -13.79
N PHE A 127 -6.94 -0.37 -14.34
CA PHE A 127 -8.11 -1.23 -14.19
C PHE A 127 -8.38 -1.93 -15.52
N ALA A 128 -8.59 -3.24 -15.46
CA ALA A 128 -9.10 -4.02 -16.56
C ALA A 128 -10.65 -3.95 -16.60
N GLU A 129 -11.24 -4.78 -17.44
CA GLU A 129 -12.69 -4.86 -17.60
C GLU A 129 -13.40 -5.11 -16.26
N ALA A 130 -14.63 -4.59 -16.15
CA ALA A 130 -15.48 -4.68 -14.97
C ALA A 130 -14.85 -4.19 -13.64
N GLY A 131 -13.80 -3.36 -13.73
CA GLY A 131 -13.14 -2.75 -12.56
C GLY A 131 -12.12 -3.67 -11.89
N THR A 132 -11.77 -4.80 -12.50
CA THR A 132 -10.70 -5.68 -12.01
C THR A 132 -9.33 -4.99 -12.09
N VAL A 133 -8.39 -5.43 -11.25
CA VAL A 133 -7.07 -4.85 -11.12
C VAL A 133 -6.02 -5.92 -11.44
N PRO A 134 -5.27 -5.77 -12.54
CA PRO A 134 -4.22 -6.73 -12.91
C PRO A 134 -3.03 -6.71 -11.95
N ASN A 135 -2.71 -5.54 -11.38
CA ASN A 135 -1.61 -5.38 -10.45
C ASN A 135 -1.94 -4.39 -9.32
N TRP A 136 -2.22 -4.94 -8.15
CA TRP A 136 -2.55 -4.21 -6.93
C TRP A 136 -1.39 -3.39 -6.34
N GLU A 137 -0.12 -3.74 -6.65
CA GLU A 137 1.09 -3.14 -6.08
C GLU A 137 1.12 -1.61 -6.19
N TYR A 138 0.53 -1.10 -7.28
CA TYR A 138 0.60 0.29 -7.65
C TYR A 138 -0.53 1.15 -7.12
N ILE A 139 -1.64 0.56 -6.68
CA ILE A 139 -2.83 1.31 -6.31
C ILE A 139 -3.31 1.11 -4.89
N SER A 140 -2.94 0.00 -4.23
CA SER A 140 -3.50 -0.33 -2.91
C SER A 140 -3.32 0.78 -1.87
N PHE A 141 -2.19 1.49 -1.86
CA PHE A 141 -1.91 2.52 -0.86
C PHE A 141 -1.52 3.88 -1.45
N ILE A 142 -1.48 4.03 -2.78
CA ILE A 142 -0.93 5.23 -3.43
C ILE A 142 -1.66 6.53 -3.03
N ARG A 143 -2.98 6.45 -2.83
CA ARG A 143 -3.83 7.56 -2.35
C ARG A 143 -4.31 7.33 -0.90
N GLY A 144 -3.62 6.45 -0.18
CA GLY A 144 -4.08 5.89 1.09
C GLY A 144 -5.31 4.98 0.92
N VAL A 145 -5.88 4.59 2.05
CA VAL A 145 -7.07 3.75 2.15
C VAL A 145 -8.12 4.52 2.93
N ASN A 146 -9.34 4.57 2.40
CA ASN A 146 -10.44 5.27 3.04
C ASN A 146 -11.35 4.28 3.75
N ASP A 147 -11.87 4.72 4.91
CA ASP A 147 -12.84 3.95 5.68
C ASP A 147 -14.24 4.08 5.07
N ALA A 148 -14.79 2.95 4.65
CA ALA A 148 -16.08 2.84 3.98
C ALA A 148 -17.22 3.35 4.87
N ASP A 149 -17.18 3.07 6.18
CA ASP A 149 -18.29 3.40 7.08
C ASP A 149 -18.25 4.87 7.52
N VAL A 150 -17.07 5.50 7.46
CA VAL A 150 -16.87 6.89 7.89
C VAL A 150 -16.94 7.89 6.74
N CYS A 151 -16.53 7.51 5.52
CA CYS A 151 -16.36 8.47 4.44
C CYS A 151 -16.87 7.99 3.07
N TYR A 152 -16.20 7.03 2.40
CA TYR A 152 -16.47 6.78 0.97
C TYR A 152 -17.65 5.83 0.68
N GLY A 153 -18.00 4.95 1.62
CA GLY A 153 -19.05 3.95 1.43
C GLY A 153 -18.56 2.62 0.87
N THR A 154 -19.49 1.66 0.85
CA THR A 154 -19.33 0.28 0.37
C THR A 154 -19.96 0.04 -1.00
N GLU A 155 -20.60 1.05 -1.57
CA GLU A 155 -21.41 0.96 -2.78
C GLU A 155 -21.05 2.11 -3.73
N PRO A 156 -21.28 1.95 -5.05
CA PRO A 156 -21.11 3.04 -5.99
C PRO A 156 -22.13 4.15 -5.70
N SER A 157 -21.81 5.38 -6.11
CA SER A 157 -22.78 6.48 -5.99
C SER A 157 -24.00 6.23 -6.88
N GLU A 158 -25.21 6.34 -6.31
CA GLU A 158 -26.48 6.28 -7.06
C GLU A 158 -26.70 7.53 -7.93
N ASP A 159 -25.98 8.61 -7.64
CA ASP A 159 -26.03 9.85 -8.41
C ASP A 159 -25.22 9.68 -9.72
N PRO A 160 -25.87 9.74 -10.90
CA PRO A 160 -25.20 9.54 -12.19
C PRO A 160 -24.06 10.54 -12.44
N ASP A 161 -24.14 11.74 -11.85
CA ASP A 161 -23.10 12.75 -12.00
C ASP A 161 -21.86 12.43 -11.15
N LYS A 162 -21.98 11.54 -10.17
CA LYS A 162 -20.91 11.12 -9.26
C LYS A 162 -20.43 9.70 -9.52
N TYR A 163 -21.23 8.85 -10.17
CA TYR A 163 -20.89 7.47 -10.48
C TYR A 163 -19.55 7.35 -11.22
N GLY A 164 -18.62 6.56 -10.67
CA GLY A 164 -17.31 6.32 -11.27
C GLY A 164 -16.32 7.50 -11.19
N LYS A 165 -16.69 8.60 -10.53
CA LYS A 165 -15.86 9.80 -10.37
C LYS A 165 -15.34 9.89 -8.95
N CYS A 166 -14.06 10.25 -8.82
CA CYS A 166 -13.47 10.51 -7.51
C CYS A 166 -14.17 11.69 -6.83
N GLN A 167 -14.69 11.44 -5.63
CA GLN A 167 -15.31 12.47 -4.80
C GLN A 167 -14.23 13.18 -3.97
N TYR A 168 -14.36 14.51 -3.82
CA TYR A 168 -13.49 15.34 -2.97
C TYR A 168 -14.16 15.79 -1.66
N THR A 169 -15.41 15.37 -1.49
CA THR A 169 -16.18 15.50 -0.25
C THR A 169 -16.63 14.09 0.12
N CYS A 170 -16.47 13.70 1.39
CA CYS A 170 -16.86 12.37 1.84
C CYS A 170 -18.37 12.16 1.67
N PRO A 171 -18.81 11.14 0.91
CA PRO A 171 -20.24 10.83 0.76
C PRO A 171 -21.01 10.62 2.07
N LYS A 172 -20.35 10.10 3.11
CA LYS A 172 -20.97 9.85 4.43
C LYS A 172 -20.85 11.02 5.42
N ASP A 173 -19.98 11.99 5.16
CA ASP A 173 -19.76 13.15 6.03
C ASP A 173 -19.24 14.32 5.21
N GLU A 174 -20.15 15.17 4.72
CA GLU A 174 -19.79 16.27 3.81
C GLU A 174 -18.86 17.31 4.44
N SER A 175 -18.65 17.28 5.76
CA SER A 175 -17.66 18.12 6.43
C SER A 175 -16.22 17.64 6.23
N LYS A 176 -16.00 16.44 5.67
CA LYS A 176 -14.71 15.79 5.53
C LYS A 176 -14.29 15.62 4.06
N SER A 177 -12.98 15.57 3.82
CA SER A 177 -12.41 15.15 2.54
C SER A 177 -11.96 13.68 2.60
N PRO A 178 -12.14 12.88 1.53
CA PRO A 178 -11.63 11.52 1.45
C PRO A 178 -10.11 11.42 1.56
N PHE A 179 -9.37 12.38 1.00
CA PHE A 179 -7.91 12.39 1.03
C PHE A 179 -7.34 12.81 2.37
N GLN A 180 -8.05 13.64 3.14
CA GLN A 180 -7.66 13.96 4.51
C GLN A 180 -7.90 12.78 5.45
N ASN A 181 -8.98 12.04 5.22
CA ASN A 181 -9.42 10.92 6.05
C ASN A 181 -8.97 9.56 5.51
N SER A 182 -7.97 9.54 4.61
CA SER A 182 -7.33 8.31 4.18
C SER A 182 -6.09 7.99 5.02
N TYR A 183 -5.85 6.69 5.20
CA TYR A 183 -4.78 6.14 6.03
C TYR A 183 -3.72 5.42 5.18
N GLY A 184 -2.54 5.18 5.74
CA GLY A 184 -1.49 4.41 5.06
C GLY A 184 -0.80 5.14 3.90
N LYS A 185 -0.83 6.47 3.88
CA LYS A 185 -0.06 7.28 2.93
C LYS A 185 1.43 6.97 3.07
N GLY A 186 2.12 6.79 1.94
CA GLY A 186 3.55 6.45 1.92
C GLY A 186 3.87 4.98 2.21
N ILE A 187 2.86 4.12 2.33
CA ILE A 187 3.06 2.68 2.31
C ILE A 187 3.31 2.26 0.86
N LEU A 188 4.46 1.65 0.62
CA LEU A 188 4.82 1.01 -0.64
C LEU A 188 4.43 -0.46 -0.59
N LEU A 189 4.06 -1.02 -1.73
CA LEU A 189 3.70 -2.42 -1.88
C LEU A 189 4.59 -3.05 -2.94
N LYS A 190 5.06 -4.26 -2.67
CA LYS A 190 5.81 -5.09 -3.61
C LYS A 190 5.12 -6.44 -3.73
N GLY A 191 4.92 -6.94 -4.95
CA GLY A 191 4.57 -8.33 -5.21
C GLY A 191 5.79 -9.11 -5.68
N SER A 192 6.12 -10.17 -4.95
CA SER A 192 7.16 -11.13 -5.34
C SER A 192 6.51 -12.30 -6.06
N LEU A 193 6.84 -12.49 -7.34
CA LEU A 193 6.44 -13.67 -8.12
C LEU A 193 7.45 -14.79 -7.80
N SER A 194 6.98 -15.94 -7.34
CA SER A 194 7.80 -17.09 -6.90
C SER A 194 8.65 -16.89 -5.64
N PRO A 195 8.08 -16.43 -4.52
CA PRO A 195 8.86 -16.21 -3.30
C PRO A 195 9.38 -17.52 -2.69
N GLY A 196 8.64 -18.63 -2.83
CA GLY A 196 9.04 -19.95 -2.29
C GLY A 196 9.37 -19.92 -0.79
N TYR A 197 8.81 -18.96 -0.04
CA TYR A 197 9.27 -18.66 1.32
C TYR A 197 9.09 -19.86 2.23
N LYS A 198 10.19 -20.24 2.88
CA LYS A 198 10.18 -21.16 4.02
C LYS A 198 9.71 -20.42 5.28
N THR A 199 9.36 -21.19 6.32
CA THR A 199 8.89 -20.65 7.61
C THR A 199 9.80 -19.55 8.15
N ASP A 200 11.12 -19.75 8.18
CA ASP A 200 12.06 -18.77 8.72
C ASP A 200 12.15 -17.51 7.86
N GLU A 201 12.11 -17.64 6.53
CA GLU A 201 12.12 -16.52 5.59
C GLU A 201 10.87 -15.66 5.72
N LEU A 202 9.72 -16.30 5.99
CA LEU A 202 8.48 -15.61 6.25
C LEU A 202 8.50 -14.91 7.61
N LYS A 203 9.02 -15.55 8.68
CA LYS A 203 9.20 -14.91 9.99
C LYS A 203 10.10 -13.67 9.91
N GLN A 204 11.21 -13.74 9.16
CA GLN A 204 12.10 -12.58 8.96
C GLN A 204 11.38 -11.41 8.30
N ARG A 205 10.59 -11.69 7.26
CA ARG A 205 9.81 -10.66 6.56
C ARG A 205 8.68 -10.13 7.42
N ILE A 206 7.97 -10.96 8.18
CA ILE A 206 6.94 -10.50 9.11
C ILE A 206 7.55 -9.60 10.18
N GLY A 207 8.69 -10.01 10.75
CA GLY A 207 9.43 -9.20 11.72
C GLY A 207 9.89 -7.85 11.17
N THR A 208 10.21 -7.77 9.87
CA THR A 208 10.68 -6.52 9.22
C THR A 208 9.54 -5.64 8.72
N PHE A 209 8.57 -6.24 8.04
CA PHE A 209 7.57 -5.56 7.21
C PHE A 209 6.14 -5.66 7.75
N GLY A 210 5.89 -6.51 8.73
CA GLY A 210 4.56 -6.74 9.28
C GLY A 210 3.78 -7.80 8.52
N PRO A 211 2.43 -7.74 8.47
CA PRO A 211 1.63 -8.72 7.76
C PRO A 211 2.04 -8.90 6.29
N ILE A 212 1.94 -10.14 5.78
CA ILE A 212 2.27 -10.52 4.40
C ILE A 212 1.10 -11.28 3.81
N LEU A 213 0.55 -10.79 2.70
CA LEU A 213 -0.44 -11.51 1.92
C LEU A 213 0.28 -12.49 0.98
N THR A 214 -0.09 -13.76 1.02
CA THR A 214 0.45 -14.81 0.17
C THR A 214 -0.65 -15.43 -0.67
N ILE A 215 -0.38 -15.59 -1.96
CA ILE A 215 -1.18 -16.37 -2.90
C ILE A 215 -0.54 -17.75 -2.99
N ALA A 216 -1.35 -18.77 -2.73
CA ALA A 216 -0.93 -20.15 -2.81
C ALA A 216 -1.48 -20.82 -4.08
N SER A 217 -0.71 -21.74 -4.67
CA SER A 217 -1.19 -22.53 -5.81
C SER A 217 -2.16 -23.60 -5.33
N GLY A 218 -3.47 -23.40 -5.56
CA GLY A 218 -4.50 -24.39 -5.22
C GLY A 218 -4.94 -24.39 -3.76
N GLU A 219 -4.51 -23.40 -2.96
CA GLU A 219 -4.99 -23.18 -1.59
C GLU A 219 -5.58 -21.76 -1.44
N GLU A 220 -6.21 -21.50 -0.30
CA GLU A 220 -6.73 -20.18 0.05
C GLU A 220 -5.61 -19.14 0.21
N ASN A 221 -5.88 -17.89 -0.18
CA ASN A 221 -4.98 -16.77 0.07
C ASN A 221 -4.88 -16.52 1.58
N ARG A 222 -3.66 -16.33 2.07
CA ARG A 222 -3.37 -16.20 3.52
C ARG A 222 -2.70 -14.88 3.81
N ILE A 223 -3.07 -14.24 4.92
CA ILE A 223 -2.33 -13.09 5.45
C ILE A 223 -1.59 -13.55 6.69
N PHE A 224 -0.30 -13.82 6.55
CA PHE A 224 0.55 -14.18 7.68
C PHE A 224 0.92 -12.95 8.48
N TYR A 225 0.72 -12.98 9.80
CA TYR A 225 0.89 -11.81 10.66
C TYR A 225 1.68 -12.09 11.93
N GLY A 226 2.18 -13.31 12.11
CA GLY A 226 2.90 -13.69 13.32
C GLY A 226 3.24 -15.17 13.37
N TRP A 227 3.68 -15.61 14.54
CA TRP A 227 3.94 -17.01 14.85
C TRP A 227 3.83 -17.25 16.36
N ASN A 228 3.66 -18.50 16.73
CA ASN A 228 3.74 -18.98 18.09
C ASN A 228 4.53 -20.30 18.15
N GLU A 229 4.50 -20.97 19.31
CA GLU A 229 5.15 -22.26 19.52
C GLU A 229 4.61 -23.37 18.60
N THR A 230 3.38 -23.24 18.12
CA THR A 230 2.71 -24.24 17.28
C THR A 230 2.86 -23.98 15.79
N GLY A 231 3.19 -22.76 15.35
CA GLY A 231 3.35 -22.48 13.93
C GLY A 231 3.19 -21.01 13.54
N LEU A 232 2.99 -20.77 12.25
CA LEU A 232 2.71 -19.48 11.65
C LEU A 232 1.25 -19.09 11.86
N LEU A 233 1.01 -17.87 12.32
CA LEU A 233 -0.33 -17.30 12.48
C LEU A 233 -0.76 -16.64 11.18
N TYR A 234 -1.95 -16.96 10.68
CA TYR A 234 -2.51 -16.33 9.49
C TYR A 234 -4.00 -16.03 9.60
N LEU A 235 -4.42 -15.05 8.82
CA LEU A 235 -5.82 -14.74 8.57
C LEU A 235 -6.24 -15.34 7.24
N VAL A 236 -7.49 -15.79 7.19
CA VAL A 236 -8.15 -16.17 5.95
C VAL A 236 -9.64 -15.91 6.05
N ARG A 237 -10.23 -15.40 4.97
CA ARG A 237 -11.68 -15.23 4.87
C ARG A 237 -12.31 -16.54 4.44
N ASP A 238 -13.25 -17.01 5.24
CA ASP A 238 -14.01 -18.20 4.93
C ASP A 238 -15.07 -17.87 3.88
N LYS A 239 -15.08 -18.63 2.79
CA LYS A 239 -16.01 -18.40 1.67
C LYS A 239 -17.45 -18.82 1.97
N GLY A 240 -17.67 -19.62 3.01
CA GLY A 240 -19.00 -20.13 3.36
C GLY A 240 -19.79 -19.17 4.22
N ASP A 241 -19.14 -18.51 5.19
CA ASP A 241 -19.79 -17.54 6.09
C ASP A 241 -19.34 -16.09 5.90
N GLY A 242 -18.32 -15.85 5.06
CA GLY A 242 -17.78 -14.52 4.81
C GLY A 242 -16.94 -13.96 5.96
N TYR A 243 -16.68 -14.70 7.04
CA TYR A 243 -15.92 -14.20 8.19
C TYR A 243 -14.41 -14.37 8.03
N LEU A 244 -13.67 -13.37 8.51
CA LEU A 244 -12.24 -13.48 8.69
C LEU A 244 -11.89 -14.37 9.90
N LYS A 245 -11.13 -15.44 9.66
CA LYS A 245 -10.75 -16.43 10.68
C LYS A 245 -9.24 -16.38 10.94
N LYS A 246 -8.86 -16.59 12.19
CA LYS A 246 -7.47 -16.85 12.59
C LYS A 246 -7.21 -18.35 12.56
N LYS A 247 -6.10 -18.72 11.94
CA LYS A 247 -5.64 -20.10 11.89
C LYS A 247 -4.13 -20.16 12.15
N VAL A 248 -3.64 -21.37 12.40
CA VAL A 248 -2.23 -21.68 12.58
C VAL A 248 -1.83 -22.79 11.62
N VAL A 249 -0.62 -22.72 11.08
CA VAL A 249 -0.04 -23.78 10.26
C VAL A 249 1.46 -23.90 10.52
N ASP A 250 1.99 -25.12 10.51
CA ASP A 250 3.40 -25.38 10.81
C ASP A 250 4.34 -24.84 9.71
N ALA A 251 3.86 -24.84 8.47
CA ALA A 251 4.59 -24.38 7.29
C ALA A 251 3.68 -23.62 6.32
N PRO A 252 4.20 -22.64 5.56
CA PRO A 252 3.36 -21.77 4.74
C PRO A 252 2.73 -22.43 3.50
N GLY A 253 3.15 -23.64 3.13
CA GLY A 253 2.72 -24.32 1.91
C GLY A 253 3.40 -23.76 0.65
N GLY A 254 2.84 -24.08 -0.53
CA GLY A 254 3.34 -23.60 -1.81
C GLY A 254 2.92 -22.16 -2.10
N ILE A 255 3.79 -21.18 -1.83
CA ILE A 255 3.52 -19.76 -2.13
C ILE A 255 3.96 -19.43 -3.57
N SER A 256 2.99 -19.06 -4.41
CA SER A 256 3.23 -18.62 -5.80
C SER A 256 3.47 -17.12 -5.92
N LYS A 257 2.84 -16.31 -5.06
CA LYS A 257 3.06 -14.86 -4.97
C LYS A 257 2.98 -14.39 -3.53
N ALA A 258 3.74 -13.36 -3.17
CA ALA A 258 3.60 -12.69 -1.88
C ALA A 258 3.61 -11.18 -2.05
N TYR A 259 2.74 -10.49 -1.32
CA TYR A 259 2.68 -9.04 -1.24
C TYR A 259 3.20 -8.57 0.11
N ILE A 260 4.18 -7.68 0.07
CA ILE A 260 4.87 -7.12 1.22
C ILE A 260 4.65 -5.62 1.21
N ALA A 261 4.23 -5.06 2.35
CA ALA A 261 4.08 -3.63 2.52
C ALA A 261 5.28 -3.05 3.27
N HIS A 262 5.67 -1.82 2.95
CA HIS A 262 6.70 -1.09 3.67
C HIS A 262 6.39 0.40 3.74
N GLN A 263 6.33 0.94 4.96
CA GLN A 263 6.23 2.38 5.18
C GLN A 263 7.62 2.95 5.42
N ALA A 264 8.24 3.44 4.35
CA ALA A 264 9.55 4.07 4.41
C ALA A 264 9.49 5.46 5.07
N PHE A 265 8.36 6.14 4.92
CA PHE A 265 8.17 7.51 5.38
C PHE A 265 6.79 7.67 6.01
N ASP A 266 6.75 8.27 7.20
CA ASP A 266 5.51 8.83 7.74
C ASP A 266 5.27 10.17 7.06
N CYS A 267 4.42 10.14 6.03
CA CYS A 267 4.11 11.31 5.22
C CYS A 267 3.35 12.39 6.00
N ASP A 268 2.71 12.06 7.12
CA ASP A 268 1.91 13.01 7.87
C ASP A 268 2.75 13.72 8.95
N ASN A 269 3.62 12.99 9.66
CA ASN A 269 4.33 13.56 10.81
C ASN A 269 5.84 13.76 10.61
N SER A 270 6.49 12.98 9.73
CA SER A 270 7.97 12.85 9.74
C SER A 270 8.67 13.18 8.42
N LEU A 271 8.20 14.20 7.69
CA LEU A 271 8.91 14.67 6.49
C LEU A 271 10.24 15.34 6.85
N THR A 272 11.32 14.89 6.21
CA THR A 272 12.67 15.48 6.31
C THR A 272 13.12 16.05 4.97
N LYS A 273 14.26 16.76 4.94
CA LYS A 273 14.88 17.23 3.69
C LYS A 273 15.26 16.10 2.71
N LYS A 274 15.33 14.85 3.20
CA LYS A 274 15.65 13.67 2.37
C LYS A 274 14.41 13.05 1.73
N THR A 275 13.23 13.30 2.26
CA THR A 275 11.97 12.77 1.70
C THR A 275 11.71 13.46 0.38
N LYS A 276 11.57 12.69 -0.71
CA LYS A 276 11.27 13.22 -2.03
C LYS A 276 9.77 13.20 -2.26
N ARG A 277 9.28 14.04 -3.17
CA ARG A 277 7.85 14.03 -3.59
C ARG A 277 7.39 12.66 -4.06
N ILE A 278 8.29 11.86 -4.62
CA ILE A 278 8.00 10.50 -5.10
C ILE A 278 7.72 9.49 -3.99
N ASP A 279 8.07 9.84 -2.75
CA ASP A 279 7.90 8.96 -1.60
C ASP A 279 6.58 9.22 -0.84
N CYS A 280 5.93 10.36 -1.09
CA CYS A 280 4.70 10.78 -0.42
C CYS A 280 3.74 11.46 -1.40
N GLU A 281 2.61 10.82 -1.67
CA GLU A 281 1.57 11.39 -2.53
C GLU A 281 0.84 12.55 -1.86
N CYS A 282 0.65 13.66 -2.58
CA CYS A 282 -0.10 14.82 -2.11
C CYS A 282 -1.57 14.68 -2.48
N PRO A 283 -2.48 15.35 -1.74
CA PRO A 283 -3.87 15.42 -2.17
C PRO A 283 -3.96 16.06 -3.56
N PRO A 284 -4.95 15.67 -4.38
CA PRO A 284 -5.23 16.33 -5.65
C PRO A 284 -5.58 17.80 -5.42
N ILE A 285 -5.25 18.68 -6.37
CA ILE A 285 -5.52 20.13 -6.28
C ILE A 285 -7.02 20.40 -6.30
N GLU A 286 -7.77 19.52 -6.98
CA GLU A 286 -9.22 19.53 -7.07
C GLU A 286 -9.88 19.34 -5.70
N ASP A 287 -9.22 18.63 -4.77
CA ASP A 287 -9.62 18.59 -3.36
C ASP A 287 -9.05 19.82 -2.64
N VAL A 288 -9.68 20.97 -2.88
CA VAL A 288 -9.23 22.26 -2.36
C VAL A 288 -9.07 22.24 -0.84
N LYS A 289 -9.93 21.50 -0.12
CA LYS A 289 -9.87 21.37 1.33
C LYS A 289 -8.65 20.57 1.75
N ALA A 290 -8.52 19.34 1.25
CA ALA A 290 -7.35 18.51 1.56
C ALA A 290 -6.05 19.18 1.18
N TYR A 291 -5.99 19.76 -0.01
CA TYR A 291 -4.77 20.36 -0.54
C TYR A 291 -4.30 21.56 0.30
N LYS A 292 -5.21 22.45 0.72
CA LYS A 292 -4.87 23.65 1.51
C LYS A 292 -4.52 23.33 2.96
N GLU A 293 -5.25 22.40 3.56
CA GLU A 293 -5.06 22.03 4.97
C GLU A 293 -3.92 21.01 5.16
N ASP A 294 -3.44 20.38 4.08
CA ASP A 294 -2.29 19.48 4.13
C ASP A 294 -1.04 20.24 4.62
N THR A 295 -0.49 19.80 5.74
CA THR A 295 0.66 20.44 6.41
C THR A 295 1.91 20.46 5.52
N ARG A 296 2.01 19.54 4.55
CA ARG A 296 3.09 19.45 3.57
C ARG A 296 2.95 20.54 2.50
N THR A 297 1.72 20.92 2.16
CA THR A 297 1.43 22.09 1.31
C THR A 297 1.64 23.39 2.08
N ALA A 298 0.95 23.55 3.21
CA ALA A 298 0.83 24.82 3.92
C ALA A 298 2.15 25.30 4.54
N THR A 299 2.90 24.40 5.15
CA THR A 299 4.09 24.75 5.96
C THR A 299 5.41 24.39 5.30
N LYS A 300 5.45 23.30 4.51
CA LYS A 300 6.70 22.72 4.01
C LYS A 300 6.95 22.96 2.51
N LYS A 301 6.01 23.59 1.79
CA LYS A 301 6.05 23.77 0.31
C LYS A 301 6.41 22.49 -0.45
N PHE A 302 6.07 21.34 0.10
CA PHE A 302 6.44 20.03 -0.44
C PHE A 302 5.54 19.67 -1.63
N CYS A 303 4.23 19.93 -1.50
CA CYS A 303 3.25 19.63 -2.53
C CYS A 303 3.16 20.69 -3.64
N THR A 304 3.71 21.90 -3.42
CA THR A 304 3.64 23.02 -4.38
C THR A 304 4.73 23.01 -5.45
N ALA A 305 5.73 22.11 -5.35
CA ALA A 305 6.99 22.22 -6.09
C ALA A 305 7.02 21.61 -7.50
N SER A 306 5.95 20.96 -8.01
CA SER A 306 6.04 20.26 -9.33
C SER A 306 5.16 20.80 -10.46
N GLY A 307 4.01 21.44 -10.16
CA GLY A 307 3.08 21.93 -11.20
C GLY A 307 3.30 23.39 -11.61
N ALA A 308 3.33 24.29 -10.62
CA ALA A 308 3.39 25.73 -10.87
C ALA A 308 4.71 26.18 -11.52
N THR A 309 5.83 25.55 -11.18
CA THR A 309 7.14 25.89 -11.76
C THR A 309 7.22 25.47 -13.22
N ARG A 310 6.67 24.30 -13.60
CA ARG A 310 6.60 23.88 -15.00
C ARG A 310 5.69 24.78 -15.81
N ALA A 311 4.47 25.05 -15.34
CA ALA A 311 3.56 25.98 -16.03
C ALA A 311 4.15 27.39 -16.17
N ALA A 312 4.80 27.92 -15.12
CA ALA A 312 5.49 29.20 -15.19
C ALA A 312 6.65 29.18 -16.19
N TRP A 313 7.48 28.12 -16.22
CA TRP A 313 8.54 27.98 -17.23
C TRP A 313 8.00 27.83 -18.65
N THR A 314 6.90 27.10 -18.86
CA THR A 314 6.27 26.97 -20.18
C THR A 314 5.69 28.30 -20.64
N VAL A 315 5.03 29.07 -19.76
CA VAL A 315 4.54 30.42 -20.09
C VAL A 315 5.70 31.36 -20.37
N ILE A 316 6.76 31.35 -19.56
CA ILE A 316 7.97 32.18 -19.77
C ILE A 316 8.65 31.80 -21.09
N ALA A 317 8.81 30.51 -21.38
CA ALA A 317 9.36 30.03 -22.64
C ALA A 317 8.49 30.45 -23.83
N THR A 318 7.17 30.32 -23.71
CA THR A 318 6.24 30.66 -24.79
C THR A 318 6.19 32.17 -25.03
N VAL A 319 6.23 32.99 -23.98
CA VAL A 319 6.14 34.45 -24.10
C VAL A 319 7.48 35.09 -24.48
N LEU A 320 8.62 34.53 -24.05
CA LEU A 320 9.94 35.12 -24.35
C LEU A 320 10.62 34.52 -25.59
N LEU A 321 10.45 33.22 -25.88
CA LEU A 321 11.17 32.56 -26.98
C LEU A 321 10.43 32.64 -28.32
N LEU A 322 9.09 32.59 -28.35
CA LEU A 322 8.34 32.73 -29.61
C LEU A 322 8.57 34.08 -30.31
N PRO A 323 8.60 35.24 -29.62
CA PRO A 323 8.90 36.51 -30.28
C PRO A 323 10.32 36.53 -30.86
N LEU A 324 11.30 35.98 -30.15
CA LEU A 324 12.70 35.91 -30.61
C LEU A 324 12.88 34.99 -31.83
N LEU A 325 12.10 33.91 -31.93
CA LEU A 325 12.09 33.02 -33.08
C LEU A 325 11.29 33.57 -34.27
N SER A 326 10.40 34.54 -34.05
CA SER A 326 9.64 35.23 -35.11
C SER A 326 10.38 36.40 -35.77
N MET A 327 11.58 36.73 -35.28
CA MET A 327 12.44 37.82 -35.80
C MET A 327 13.53 37.34 -36.77
N TRP A 328 13.47 36.09 -37.22
CA TRP A 328 14.33 35.51 -38.26
C TRP A 328 13.49 35.01 -39.43
#